data_AF-A0A972MD74-F1
#
_entry.id   AF-A0A972MD74-F1
#
_cell.length_a   1.000
_cell.length_b   1.000
_cell.length_c   1.000
_cell.angle_alpha   90.00
_cell.angle_beta   90.00
_cell.angle_gamma   90.00
#
_symmetry.space_group_name_H-M   'P 1'
#
loop_
_entity.id
_entity.type
_entity.pdbx_description
1 polymer ?
#
loop_
_entity_poly.entity_id
_entity_poly.type
_entity_poly.pdbx_seq_one_letter_code
_entity_poly.pdbx_strand_id
1 'polypeptide(L)'
;MINDIIGYLDFIDVSSFNYSHKNNQDELMFSNVKFQSLSNPIELLNSCDIAIVGVPEGRNSKGEFTSLAPNQIRKDLYGLYVPNKINIIDFGNIKQGKTVKATYVALTE
;
A
#
# COMPACT_ATOMS: atom_id res chain seq x y z
N MET A 1 6.51 19.49 -4.25
CA MET A 1 7.08 18.33 -3.54
C MET A 1 5.99 17.35 -3.11
N ILE A 2 5.18 17.60 -2.07
CA ILE A 2 4.17 16.60 -1.63
C ILE A 2 3.07 16.31 -2.68
N ASN A 3 2.61 17.32 -3.42
CA ASN A 3 1.60 17.13 -4.47
C ASN A 3 2.12 16.37 -5.70
N ASP A 4 3.44 16.26 -5.87
CA ASP A 4 4.06 15.59 -7.02
C ASP A 4 4.08 14.07 -6.83
N ILE A 5 4.22 13.60 -5.58
CA ILE A 5 4.25 12.17 -5.23
C ILE A 5 2.93 11.45 -5.57
N ILE A 6 1.78 12.11 -5.37
CA ILE A 6 0.47 11.52 -5.66
C ILE A 6 0.36 11.14 -7.14
N GLY A 7 1.02 11.91 -8.03
CA GLY A 7 1.06 11.62 -9.47
C GLY A 7 1.69 10.26 -9.78
N TYR A 8 2.58 9.77 -8.93
CA TYR A 8 3.29 8.49 -9.10
C TYR A 8 2.58 7.31 -8.44
N LEU A 9 1.44 7.51 -7.78
CA LEU A 9 0.74 6.45 -7.04
C LEU A 9 -0.52 5.97 -7.76
N ASP A 10 -0.73 4.66 -7.69
CA ASP A 10 -1.99 3.96 -7.93
C ASP A 10 -2.56 3.51 -6.59
N PHE A 11 -3.65 4.15 -6.15
CA PHE A 11 -4.29 3.82 -4.88
C PHE A 11 -4.93 2.44 -4.90
N ILE A 12 -4.98 1.81 -3.72
CA ILE A 12 -5.58 0.47 -3.59
C ILE A 12 -7.09 0.56 -3.68
N ASP A 13 -7.68 -0.34 -4.47
CA ASP A 13 -9.10 -0.61 -4.41
C ASP A 13 -9.42 -1.42 -3.14
N VAL A 14 -9.84 -0.69 -2.11
CA VAL A 14 -10.18 -1.26 -0.80
C VAL A 14 -11.38 -2.21 -0.88
N SER A 15 -12.24 -2.05 -1.90
CA SER A 15 -13.43 -2.92 -2.05
C SER A 15 -13.06 -4.37 -2.37
N SER A 16 -11.83 -4.61 -2.83
CA SER A 16 -11.29 -5.95 -3.09
C SER A 16 -11.01 -6.76 -1.82
N PHE A 17 -10.98 -6.12 -0.64
CA PHE A 17 -10.77 -6.79 0.64
C PHE A 17 -12.10 -7.28 1.25
N ASN A 18 -12.40 -8.56 1.09
CA ASN A 18 -13.58 -9.20 1.69
C ASN A 18 -13.23 -9.86 3.03
N TYR A 19 -13.27 -9.09 4.13
CA TYR A 19 -13.11 -9.61 5.50
C TYR A 19 -14.45 -9.84 6.23
N SER A 20 -15.56 -9.71 5.51
CA SER A 20 -16.96 -9.83 6.00
C SER A 20 -17.27 -11.13 6.74
N HIS A 21 -16.47 -12.19 6.57
CA HIS A 21 -16.67 -13.50 7.19
C HIS A 21 -15.83 -13.75 8.47
N LYS A 22 -15.01 -12.79 8.92
CA LYS A 22 -14.22 -12.95 10.15
C LYS A 22 -14.95 -12.36 11.38
N ASN A 23 -15.07 -13.15 12.44
CA ASN A 23 -15.42 -12.65 13.77
C ASN A 23 -14.31 -11.69 14.25
N ASN A 24 -14.64 -10.64 15.01
CA ASN A 24 -13.69 -9.65 15.54
C ASN A 24 -12.89 -8.87 14.48
N GLN A 25 -13.55 -8.26 13.49
CA GLN A 25 -12.88 -7.46 12.45
C GLN A 25 -12.00 -6.33 13.01
N ASP A 26 -12.36 -5.79 14.17
CA ASP A 26 -11.58 -4.75 14.86
C ASP A 26 -10.19 -5.24 15.31
N GLU A 27 -10.00 -6.56 15.47
CA GLU A 27 -8.72 -7.18 15.85
C GLU A 27 -7.83 -7.50 14.63
N LEU A 28 -8.34 -7.31 13.41
CA LEU A 28 -7.55 -7.52 12.19
C LEU A 28 -6.64 -6.34 11.91
N MET A 29 -5.51 -6.60 11.25
CA MET A 29 -4.59 -5.55 10.81
C MET A 29 -5.28 -4.54 9.91
N PHE A 30 -6.24 -4.97 9.09
CA PHE A 30 -7.05 -4.07 8.26
C PHE A 30 -7.68 -2.89 9.03
N SER A 31 -8.17 -3.11 10.26
CA SER A 31 -8.82 -2.05 11.07
C SER A 31 -7.85 -0.94 11.49
N ASN A 32 -6.55 -1.22 11.41
CA ASN A 32 -5.45 -0.33 11.78
C ASN A 32 -4.87 0.42 10.57
N VAL A 33 -5.37 0.16 9.35
CA VAL A 33 -4.86 0.74 8.10
C VAL A 33 -5.76 1.85 7.60
N LYS A 34 -5.16 3.03 7.37
CA LYS A 34 -5.76 4.10 6.59
C LYS A 34 -5.24 4.02 5.16
N PHE A 35 -6.15 4.02 4.18
CA PHE A 35 -5.80 3.98 2.78
C PHE A 35 -5.73 5.39 2.20
N GLN A 36 -4.63 5.69 1.50
CA GLN A 36 -4.48 6.95 0.79
C GLN A 36 -5.50 7.04 -0.36
N SER A 37 -6.09 8.22 -0.53
CA SER A 37 -7.01 8.54 -1.62
C SER A 37 -6.82 10.00 -2.05
N LEU A 38 -7.44 10.42 -3.16
CA LEU A 38 -7.45 11.84 -3.54
C LEU A 38 -8.24 12.71 -2.54
N SER A 39 -9.16 12.11 -1.79
CA SER A 39 -9.97 12.79 -0.78
C SER A 39 -9.31 12.83 0.61
N ASN A 40 -8.23 12.07 0.83
CA ASN A 40 -7.50 12.05 2.09
C ASN A 40 -6.24 12.92 1.99
N PRO A 41 -6.10 13.99 2.80
CA PRO A 41 -4.91 14.82 2.78
C PRO A 41 -3.68 14.04 3.27
N ILE A 42 -2.52 14.24 2.63
CA ILE A 42 -1.24 13.59 3.00
C ILE A 42 -0.77 13.93 4.42
N GLU A 43 -1.33 14.98 5.04
CA GLU A 43 -1.02 15.44 6.40
C GLU A 43 -1.12 14.34 7.48
N LEU A 44 -1.75 13.21 7.18
CA LEU A 44 -1.76 11.99 8.00
C LEU A 44 -0.38 11.38 8.26
N LEU A 45 0.64 11.67 7.44
CA LEU A 45 2.02 11.17 7.58
C LEU A 45 2.64 11.44 8.97
N ASN A 46 2.32 12.56 9.59
CA ASN A 46 2.91 12.94 10.87
C ASN A 46 2.38 12.11 12.06
N SER A 47 1.41 11.22 11.82
CA SER A 47 0.69 10.48 12.85
C SER A 47 0.71 8.96 12.67
N CYS A 48 1.37 8.45 11.62
CA CYS A 48 1.48 7.01 11.37
C CYS A 48 2.78 6.43 11.93
N ASP A 49 2.70 5.21 12.46
CA ASP A 49 3.84 4.43 12.91
C ASP A 49 4.50 3.70 11.73
N ILE A 50 3.71 3.31 10.73
CA ILE A 50 4.15 2.54 9.56
C ILE A 50 3.50 3.10 8.29
N ALA A 51 4.32 3.31 7.26
CA ALA A 51 3.88 3.56 5.91
C ALA A 51 4.13 2.33 5.02
N ILE A 52 3.11 1.90 4.28
CA ILE A 52 3.18 0.83 3.29
C ILE A 52 3.13 1.46 1.90
N VAL A 53 4.09 1.08 1.06
CA VAL A 53 4.10 1.38 -0.37
C VAL A 53 4.46 0.12 -1.14
N GLY A 54 3.68 -0.18 -2.17
CA GLY A 54 3.92 -1.31 -3.05
C GLY A 54 4.76 -0.88 -4.25
N VAL A 55 5.77 -1.67 -4.60
CA VAL A 55 6.60 -1.42 -5.78
C VAL A 55 6.44 -2.60 -6.74
N PRO A 56 5.48 -2.53 -7.69
CA PRO A 56 5.20 -3.62 -8.63
C PRO A 56 6.25 -3.68 -9.77
N GLU A 57 7.54 -3.55 -9.44
CA GLU A 57 8.64 -3.59 -10.41
C GLU A 57 9.24 -4.99 -10.51
N GLY A 58 8.75 -5.78 -11.46
CA GLY A 58 9.23 -7.14 -11.71
C GLY A 58 10.32 -7.27 -12.79
N ARG A 59 10.61 -6.22 -13.58
CA ARG A 59 11.41 -6.36 -14.82
C ARG A 59 12.86 -6.82 -14.62
N ASN A 60 13.44 -6.58 -13.44
CA ASN A 60 14.78 -7.05 -13.07
C ASN A 60 14.75 -8.29 -12.16
N SER A 61 13.58 -8.91 -11.99
CA SER A 61 13.43 -10.12 -11.19
C SER A 61 13.64 -11.37 -12.03
N LYS A 62 14.05 -12.47 -11.38
CA LYS A 62 14.04 -13.80 -11.98
C LYS A 62 12.64 -14.42 -12.02
N GLY A 63 11.70 -13.91 -11.22
CA GLY A 63 10.33 -14.44 -11.11
C GLY A 63 9.32 -13.61 -11.89
N GLU A 64 8.57 -14.27 -12.78
CA GLU A 64 7.64 -13.64 -13.74
C GLU A 64 6.50 -12.84 -13.07
N PHE A 65 6.10 -13.20 -11.85
CA PHE A 65 4.92 -12.62 -11.17
C PHE A 65 5.27 -11.72 -9.99
N THR A 66 6.55 -11.34 -9.83
CA THR A 66 6.97 -10.53 -8.68
C THR A 66 6.35 -9.14 -8.65
N SER A 67 5.93 -8.60 -9.80
CA SER A 67 5.15 -7.35 -9.87
C SER A 67 3.77 -7.44 -9.21
N LEU A 68 3.20 -8.65 -9.08
CA LEU A 68 1.90 -8.87 -8.42
C LEU A 68 2.01 -8.97 -6.90
N ALA A 69 3.23 -9.16 -6.38
CA ALA A 69 3.47 -9.44 -4.97
C ALA A 69 2.89 -8.40 -4.01
N PRO A 70 2.99 -7.07 -4.25
CA PRO A 70 2.48 -6.09 -3.30
C PRO A 70 0.99 -6.26 -2.97
N ASN A 71 0.16 -6.46 -4.00
CA ASN A 71 -1.28 -6.64 -3.79
C ASN A 71 -1.61 -8.00 -3.17
N GLN A 72 -0.84 -9.05 -3.51
CA GLN A 72 -1.04 -10.36 -2.91
C GLN A 72 -0.65 -10.37 -1.43
N ILE A 73 0.48 -9.76 -1.07
CA ILE A 73 0.93 -9.62 0.32
C ILE A 73 -0.10 -8.86 1.15
N ARG A 74 -0.67 -7.76 0.63
CA ARG A 74 -1.71 -6.99 1.34
C ARG A 74 -2.93 -7.84 1.71
N LYS A 75 -3.42 -8.69 0.80
CA LYS A 75 -4.59 -9.55 1.05
C LYS A 75 -4.39 -10.43 2.28
N ASP A 76 -3.19 -10.98 2.41
CA ASP A 76 -2.85 -11.87 3.52
C ASP A 76 -2.51 -11.07 4.78
N LEU A 77 -1.66 -10.04 4.65
CA LEU A 77 -1.19 -9.16 5.73
C LEU A 77 -2.36 -8.49 6.45
N TYR A 78 -3.30 -7.89 5.72
CA TYR A 78 -4.43 -7.19 6.32
C TYR A 78 -5.45 -8.14 6.94
N GLY A 79 -5.37 -9.44 6.61
CA GLY A 79 -6.14 -10.49 7.26
C GLY A 79 -5.53 -11.03 8.55
N LEU A 80 -4.31 -10.63 8.95
CA LEU A 80 -3.68 -11.07 10.19
C LEU A 80 -4.32 -10.39 11.40
N TYR A 81 -4.29 -11.06 12.56
CA TYR A 81 -4.65 -10.44 13.84
C TYR A 81 -3.51 -9.55 14.33
N VAL A 82 -3.85 -8.40 14.92
CA VAL A 82 -2.88 -7.52 15.54
C VAL A 82 -3.22 -7.34 17.02
N PRO A 83 -2.32 -7.70 17.94
CA PRO A 83 -2.60 -7.67 19.37
C PRO A 83 -2.65 -6.26 19.96
N ASN A 84 -2.06 -5.26 19.28
CA ASN A 84 -1.97 -3.87 19.73
C ASN A 84 -2.37 -2.91 18.62
N LYS A 85 -2.86 -1.72 18.98
CA LYS A 85 -3.16 -0.67 18.01
C LYS A 85 -1.86 -0.14 17.37
N ILE A 86 -1.82 -0.10 16.04
CA ILE A 86 -0.71 0.45 15.25
C ILE A 86 -1.33 1.38 14.21
N ASN A 87 -0.81 2.60 14.03
CA ASN A 87 -1.35 3.51 13.02
C ASN A 87 -0.62 3.28 11.70
N ILE A 88 -1.28 2.62 10.75
CA ILE A 88 -0.71 2.30 9.45
C ILE A 88 -1.33 3.19 8.38
N ILE A 89 -0.50 3.70 7.46
CA ILE A 89 -0.97 4.29 6.20
C ILE A 89 -0.51 3.44 5.02
N ASP A 90 -1.41 3.12 4.10
CA ASP A 90 -1.09 2.47 2.83
C ASP A 90 -1.27 3.46 1.68
N PHE A 91 -0.16 3.79 1.02
CA PHE A 91 -0.11 4.70 -0.12
C PHE A 91 -0.52 4.05 -1.44
N GLY A 92 -0.69 2.74 -1.45
CA GLY A 92 -0.90 1.95 -2.66
C GLY A 92 0.39 1.66 -3.39
N ASN A 93 0.34 1.62 -4.71
CA ASN A 93 1.45 1.17 -5.53
C ASN A 93 2.12 2.32 -6.26
N ILE A 94 3.44 2.27 -6.39
CA ILE A 94 4.15 3.11 -7.36
C ILE A 94 3.74 2.66 -8.77
N LYS A 95 3.34 3.61 -9.60
CA LYS A 95 3.12 3.40 -11.03
C LYS A 95 4.40 2.92 -11.67
N GLN A 96 4.33 1.81 -12.38
CA GLN A 96 5.49 1.33 -13.12
C GLN A 96 5.88 2.34 -14.21
N GLY A 97 7.12 2.81 -14.16
CA GLY A 97 7.64 3.76 -15.15
C GLY A 97 7.91 3.08 -16.49
N LYS A 98 8.02 3.88 -17.56
CA LYS A 98 8.39 3.39 -18.91
C LYS A 98 9.70 2.57 -18.89
N THR A 99 10.62 2.90 -18.00
CA THR A 99 11.85 2.15 -17.73
C THR A 99 11.95 1.82 -16.24
N VAL A 100 12.75 0.82 -15.88
CA VAL A 100 13.01 0.46 -14.47
C VAL A 100 13.57 1.66 -13.71
N LYS A 101 14.48 2.41 -14.33
CA LYS A 101 15.04 3.64 -13.76
C LYS A 101 13.97 4.68 -13.46
N ALA A 102 12.96 4.83 -14.32
CA ALA A 102 11.86 5.76 -14.07
C ALA A 102 11.03 5.36 -12.84
N THR A 103 10.82 4.06 -12.61
CA THR A 103 10.19 3.57 -11.36
C THR A 103 11.05 3.91 -10.14
N TYR A 104 12.37 3.75 -10.23
CA TYR A 104 13.28 4.07 -9.12
C TYR A 104 13.32 5.56 -8.81
N VAL A 105 13.28 6.43 -9.82
CA VAL A 105 13.16 7.88 -9.60
C VAL A 105 11.88 8.21 -8.84
N ALA A 106 10.74 7.65 -9.26
CA ALA A 106 9.47 7.88 -8.58
C ALA A 106 9.46 7.40 -7.11
N LEU A 107 10.26 6.40 -6.77
CA LEU A 107 10.40 5.89 -5.39
C LEU A 107 11.31 6.76 -4.51
N THR A 108 12.22 7.55 -5.11
CA THR A 108 13.19 8.37 -4.37
C THR A 108 12.75 9.80 -4.11
N GLU A 109 11.66 10.25 -4.75
CA GLU A 109 10.98 11.52 -4.45
C GLU A 109 10.32 11.49 -3.06
#